data_AF-A0A7X5RLE9-F1
#
_entry.id   AF-A0A7X5RLE9-F1
#
_cell.length_a   1.000
_cell.length_b   1.000
_cell.length_c   1.000
_cell.angle_alpha   90.00
_cell.angle_beta   90.00
_cell.angle_gamma   90.00
#
_symmetry.space_group_name_H-M   'P 1'
#
loop_
_entity.id
_entity.type
_entity.pdbx_description
1 polymer ?
#
loop_
_entity_poly.entity_id
_entity_poly.type
_entity_poly.pdbx_seq_one_letter_code
_entity_poly.pdbx_strand_id
1 'polypeptide(L)'
;MTPKTDTLKVKALLINTSRLYAVGLCCQIPLLIAFAPRPAAWINLLTHVAIALSAVIFCYANFVRTGRTLLLLGYFSYLVGATLIWQKDLYIQHFLLIGCLCSAFYFNYKEQYLKLFWGWLYAVSFCVIDIHFSFSLAGWEAAIRRGNALSLTLTCVAVITATHKYNQHRWNALKQQFTRARDLLYQSTPAVQLIFDSSEVKRQHFQFCCVLFADVKGYQQLVERYGETAVIDKLDGFYNTLDHVAATCSVYPLKTNGDEYMAVCGIGDSAHKAGVHVSNIVAFGEQISHGFAQFSCAQNWPCQIRIGIATGPVSAGMPNRQHGTFDVWGKTVNTAAMLEQGAEVNTLVLCPSSYQHLPAHRQQAFRRVNITAKVGNLSAYCIIVSGMSKNKSIINALSNPDV
;
A
#
# COMPACT_ATOMS: atom_id res chain seq x y z
N MET A 1 -0.91 2.76 9.58
CA MET A 1 -1.93 2.19 10.49
C MET A 1 -2.50 0.94 9.83
N THR A 2 -2.38 -0.23 10.45
CA THR A 2 -2.80 -1.49 9.83
C THR A 2 -4.31 -1.66 9.95
N PRO A 3 -4.97 -2.38 9.01
CA PRO A 3 -6.39 -2.68 9.10
C PRO A 3 -6.79 -3.41 10.39
N LYS A 4 -5.83 -4.11 11.04
CA LYS A 4 -6.00 -4.74 12.37
C LYS A 4 -6.17 -3.72 13.49
N THR A 5 -5.43 -2.61 13.49
CA THR A 5 -5.54 -1.58 14.54
C THR A 5 -6.87 -0.83 14.53
N ASP A 6 -7.43 -0.55 13.34
CA ASP A 6 -8.74 0.12 13.21
C ASP A 6 -9.90 -0.81 13.58
N THR A 7 -9.80 -2.10 13.24
CA THR A 7 -10.81 -3.09 13.67
C THR A 7 -10.82 -3.31 15.18
N LEU A 8 -9.67 -3.27 15.85
CA LEU A 8 -9.58 -3.44 17.31
C LEU A 8 -10.26 -2.30 18.08
N LYS A 9 -10.07 -1.04 17.67
CA LYS A 9 -10.70 0.12 18.34
C LYS A 9 -12.22 0.15 18.16
N VAL A 10 -12.70 -0.13 16.95
CA VAL A 10 -14.15 -0.18 16.65
C VAL A 10 -14.82 -1.38 17.31
N LYS A 11 -14.14 -2.53 17.40
CA LYS A 11 -14.62 -3.72 18.10
C LYS A 11 -14.88 -3.44 19.59
N ALA A 12 -13.93 -2.81 20.28
CA ALA A 12 -14.08 -2.48 21.70
C ALA A 12 -15.25 -1.51 21.95
N LEU A 13 -15.38 -0.48 21.10
CA LEU A 13 -16.50 0.46 21.16
C LEU A 13 -17.84 -0.27 21.01
N LEU A 14 -18.00 -1.11 19.97
CA LEU A 14 -19.24 -1.85 19.72
C LEU A 14 -19.60 -2.79 20.87
N ILE A 15 -18.62 -3.53 21.42
CA ILE A 15 -18.85 -4.42 22.56
C ILE A 15 -19.37 -3.62 23.77
N ASN A 16 -18.73 -2.49 24.08
CA ASN A 16 -19.12 -1.66 25.22
C ASN A 16 -20.50 -1.03 25.00
N THR A 17 -20.78 -0.49 23.81
CA THR A 17 -22.11 0.05 23.50
C THR A 17 -23.19 -1.02 23.57
N SER A 18 -22.98 -2.21 23.00
CA SER A 18 -23.97 -3.30 23.06
C SER A 18 -24.22 -3.78 24.48
N ARG A 19 -23.20 -3.83 25.34
CA ARG A 19 -23.35 -4.14 26.78
C ARG A 19 -24.16 -3.09 27.51
N LEU A 20 -23.81 -1.81 27.33
CA LEU A 20 -24.53 -0.70 27.94
C LEU A 20 -25.99 -0.66 27.48
N TYR A 21 -26.24 -0.96 26.21
CA TYR A 21 -27.59 -1.06 25.67
C TYR A 21 -28.38 -2.21 26.34
N ALA A 22 -27.79 -3.40 26.49
CA ALA A 22 -28.42 -4.51 27.19
C ALA A 22 -28.72 -4.17 28.67
N VAL A 23 -27.78 -3.53 29.38
CA VAL A 23 -27.98 -3.08 30.76
C VAL A 23 -29.11 -2.04 30.83
N GLY A 24 -29.12 -1.07 29.92
CA GLY A 24 -30.17 -0.05 29.85
C GLY A 24 -31.56 -0.62 29.61
N LEU A 25 -31.68 -1.70 28.81
CA LEU A 25 -32.93 -2.44 28.66
C LEU A 25 -33.32 -3.12 29.98
N CYS A 26 -32.40 -3.82 30.64
CA CYS A 26 -32.67 -4.50 31.93
C CYS A 26 -33.11 -3.52 33.03
N CYS A 27 -32.65 -2.27 33.04
CA CYS A 27 -33.09 -1.25 33.99
C CYS A 27 -34.60 -0.95 33.91
N GLN A 28 -35.29 -1.36 32.84
CA GLN A 28 -36.73 -1.15 32.68
C GLN A 28 -37.58 -2.25 33.34
N ILE A 29 -36.96 -3.36 33.79
CA ILE A 29 -37.66 -4.51 34.39
C ILE A 29 -38.56 -4.08 35.57
N PRO A 30 -38.11 -3.26 36.55
CA PRO A 30 -38.96 -2.85 37.66
C PRO A 30 -40.22 -2.11 37.20
N LEU A 31 -40.12 -1.27 36.17
CA LEU A 31 -41.25 -0.53 35.60
C LEU A 31 -42.22 -1.46 34.86
N LEU A 32 -41.70 -2.46 34.13
CA LEU A 32 -42.54 -3.45 33.45
C LEU A 32 -43.30 -4.34 34.45
N ILE A 33 -42.67 -4.74 35.55
CA ILE A 33 -43.33 -5.51 36.62
C ILE A 33 -44.48 -4.71 37.24
N ALA A 34 -44.24 -3.42 37.50
CA ALA A 34 -45.23 -2.57 38.15
C ALA A 34 -46.38 -2.14 37.23
N PHE A 35 -46.12 -1.90 35.94
CA PHE A 35 -47.04 -1.17 35.06
C PHE A 35 -47.35 -1.84 33.71
N ALA A 36 -46.73 -2.96 33.36
CA ALA A 36 -46.91 -3.60 32.05
C ALA A 36 -47.64 -4.95 32.14
N PRO A 37 -48.98 -4.96 32.07
CA PRO A 37 -49.77 -6.19 32.09
C PRO A 37 -49.73 -6.97 30.76
N ARG A 38 -49.13 -6.40 29.70
CA ARG A 38 -49.14 -6.98 28.34
C ARG A 38 -47.94 -7.91 28.12
N PRO A 39 -48.14 -9.19 27.74
CA PRO A 39 -47.03 -10.13 27.48
C PRO A 39 -46.15 -9.69 26.30
N ALA A 40 -46.72 -8.97 25.33
CA ALA A 40 -45.97 -8.43 24.19
C ALA A 40 -44.83 -7.49 24.61
N ALA A 41 -44.99 -6.72 25.69
CA ALA A 41 -43.94 -5.81 26.18
C ALA A 41 -42.74 -6.60 26.74
N TRP A 42 -43.00 -7.70 27.44
CA TRP A 42 -41.98 -8.62 27.94
C TRP A 42 -41.23 -9.33 26.81
N ILE A 43 -41.97 -9.82 25.80
CA ILE A 43 -41.35 -10.42 24.60
C ILE A 43 -40.46 -9.39 23.90
N ASN A 44 -40.93 -8.15 23.74
CA ASN A 44 -40.14 -7.08 23.14
C ASN A 44 -38.86 -6.81 23.96
N LEU A 45 -38.93 -6.71 25.28
CA LEU A 45 -37.72 -6.51 26.09
C LEU A 45 -36.73 -7.66 25.94
N LEU A 46 -37.18 -8.90 26.18
CA LEU A 46 -36.31 -10.08 26.22
C LEU A 46 -35.64 -10.35 24.86
N THR A 47 -36.40 -10.19 23.77
CA THR A 47 -35.85 -10.35 22.41
C THR A 47 -34.75 -9.33 22.13
N HIS A 48 -34.90 -8.07 22.54
CA HIS A 48 -33.91 -7.03 22.29
C HIS A 48 -32.69 -7.12 23.21
N VAL A 49 -32.86 -7.59 24.46
CA VAL A 49 -31.72 -7.99 25.31
C VAL A 49 -30.93 -9.12 24.65
N ALA A 50 -31.62 -10.15 24.12
CA ALA A 50 -30.97 -11.24 23.41
C ALA A 50 -30.24 -10.78 22.13
N ILE A 51 -30.83 -9.86 21.36
CA ILE A 51 -30.17 -9.25 20.18
C ILE A 51 -28.90 -8.47 20.61
N ALA A 52 -28.97 -7.70 21.69
CA ALA A 52 -27.83 -6.93 22.20
C ALA A 52 -26.68 -7.85 22.67
N LEU A 53 -27.00 -8.93 23.38
CA LEU A 53 -26.01 -9.94 23.78
C LEU A 53 -25.44 -10.69 22.57
N SER A 54 -26.27 -11.01 21.58
CA SER A 54 -25.84 -11.63 20.32
C SER A 54 -24.84 -10.73 19.59
N ALA A 55 -25.10 -9.41 19.53
CA ALA A 55 -24.17 -8.45 18.93
C ALA A 55 -22.78 -8.48 19.59
N VAL A 56 -22.72 -8.64 20.93
CA VAL A 56 -21.46 -8.81 21.68
C VAL A 56 -20.76 -10.11 21.27
N ILE A 57 -21.49 -11.23 21.21
CA ILE A 57 -20.95 -12.54 20.81
C ILE A 57 -20.33 -12.47 19.41
N PHE A 58 -21.05 -11.91 18.43
CA PHE A 58 -20.54 -11.74 17.06
C PHE A 58 -19.30 -10.83 17.01
N CYS A 59 -19.24 -9.77 17.82
CA CYS A 59 -18.05 -8.93 17.91
C CYS A 59 -16.85 -9.71 18.47
N TYR A 60 -17.03 -10.51 19.52
CA TYR A 60 -15.97 -11.37 20.08
C TYR A 60 -15.46 -12.38 19.05
N ALA A 61 -16.37 -12.99 18.28
CA ALA A 61 -16.07 -13.89 17.17
C ALA A 61 -15.49 -13.20 15.91
N ASN A 62 -15.14 -11.91 15.98
CA ASN A 62 -14.59 -11.09 14.89
C ASN A 62 -15.54 -10.82 13.71
N PHE A 63 -16.82 -11.13 13.83
CA PHE A 63 -17.87 -10.72 12.89
C PHE A 63 -18.38 -9.31 13.21
N VAL A 64 -17.48 -8.32 13.21
CA VAL A 64 -17.75 -6.94 13.67
C VAL A 64 -18.86 -6.26 12.86
N ARG A 65 -18.92 -6.51 11.54
CA ARG A 65 -19.98 -5.97 10.67
C ARG A 65 -21.36 -6.45 11.10
N THR A 66 -21.50 -7.75 11.38
CA THR A 66 -22.74 -8.38 11.83
C THR A 66 -23.13 -7.89 13.22
N GLY A 67 -22.17 -7.80 14.15
CA GLY A 67 -22.43 -7.25 15.49
C GLY A 67 -22.97 -5.81 15.45
N ARG A 68 -22.40 -4.96 14.60
CA ARG A 68 -22.90 -3.60 14.39
C ARG A 68 -24.31 -3.55 13.81
N THR A 69 -24.59 -4.35 12.78
CA THR A 69 -25.94 -4.38 12.18
C THR A 69 -26.97 -4.89 13.18
N LEU A 70 -26.62 -5.85 14.04
CA LEU A 70 -27.50 -6.33 15.11
C LEU A 70 -27.75 -5.26 16.17
N LEU A 71 -26.74 -4.48 16.55
CA LEU A 71 -26.91 -3.38 17.50
C LEU A 71 -27.88 -2.31 16.94
N LEU A 72 -27.68 -1.88 15.70
CA LEU A 72 -28.54 -0.90 15.05
C LEU A 72 -29.93 -1.47 14.77
N LEU A 73 -30.04 -2.74 14.37
CA LEU A 73 -31.33 -3.39 14.20
C LEU A 73 -32.06 -3.46 15.54
N GLY A 74 -31.41 -3.92 16.60
CA GLY A 74 -31.99 -4.05 17.92
C GLY A 74 -32.50 -2.72 18.46
N TYR A 75 -31.70 -1.64 18.36
CA TYR A 75 -32.16 -0.32 18.77
C TYR A 75 -33.37 0.17 17.95
N PHE A 76 -33.34 -0.03 16.63
CA PHE A 76 -34.45 0.33 15.73
C PHE A 76 -35.73 -0.44 16.05
N SER A 77 -35.67 -1.78 16.03
CA SER A 77 -36.84 -2.64 16.21
C SER A 77 -37.41 -2.53 17.61
N TYR A 78 -36.58 -2.25 18.62
CA TYR A 78 -37.03 -2.01 19.98
C TYR A 78 -37.94 -0.77 20.05
N LEU A 79 -37.49 0.34 19.47
CA LEU A 79 -38.23 1.61 19.49
C LEU A 79 -39.54 1.52 18.69
N VAL A 80 -39.48 0.92 17.49
CA VAL A 80 -40.67 0.72 16.66
C VAL A 80 -41.65 -0.22 17.39
N GLY A 81 -41.18 -1.35 17.91
CA GLY A 81 -41.99 -2.31 18.66
C GLY A 81 -42.63 -1.69 19.90
N ALA A 82 -41.85 -0.96 20.70
CA ALA A 82 -42.37 -0.26 21.89
C ALA A 82 -43.48 0.73 21.51
N THR A 83 -43.29 1.49 20.44
CA THR A 83 -44.28 2.46 19.96
C THR A 83 -45.59 1.78 19.55
N LEU A 84 -45.51 0.65 18.84
CA LEU A 84 -46.68 -0.12 18.40
C LEU A 84 -47.40 -0.84 19.56
N ILE A 85 -46.66 -1.35 20.55
CA ILE A 85 -47.23 -2.10 21.68
C ILE A 85 -48.02 -1.20 22.63
N TRP A 86 -47.52 0.00 22.92
CA TRP A 86 -48.17 0.91 23.86
C TRP A 86 -49.39 1.61 23.26
N GLN A 87 -49.40 1.84 21.93
CA GLN A 87 -50.47 2.50 21.18
C GLN A 87 -50.87 3.88 21.74
N LYS A 88 -49.95 4.52 22.48
CA LYS A 88 -50.10 5.88 23.03
C LYS A 88 -48.90 6.71 22.60
N ASP A 89 -49.14 8.00 22.43
CA ASP A 89 -48.09 8.95 22.09
C ASP A 89 -47.21 9.26 23.31
N LEU A 90 -46.24 8.39 23.55
CA LEU A 90 -45.24 8.50 24.62
C LEU A 90 -43.95 9.16 24.13
N TYR A 91 -43.97 9.76 22.93
CA TYR A 91 -42.83 10.40 22.27
C TYR A 91 -41.62 9.48 21.98
N ILE A 92 -41.77 8.15 22.13
CA ILE A 92 -40.69 7.16 21.93
C ILE A 92 -40.07 7.27 20.53
N GLN A 93 -40.88 7.58 19.52
CA GLN A 93 -40.44 7.71 18.14
C GLN A 93 -39.31 8.74 17.96
N HIS A 94 -39.23 9.78 18.80
CA HIS A 94 -38.18 10.81 18.70
C HIS A 94 -36.78 10.23 18.93
N PHE A 95 -36.65 9.14 19.71
CA PHE A 95 -35.38 8.45 19.91
C PHE A 95 -34.85 7.75 18.63
N LEU A 96 -35.68 7.57 17.60
CA LEU A 96 -35.23 7.11 16.28
C LEU A 96 -34.28 8.12 15.62
N LEU A 97 -34.46 9.43 15.86
CA LEU A 97 -33.55 10.46 15.34
C LEU A 97 -32.17 10.40 16.00
N ILE A 98 -32.08 9.96 17.27
CA ILE A 98 -30.79 9.66 17.89
C ILE A 98 -30.12 8.48 17.17
N GLY A 99 -30.88 7.42 16.88
CA GLY A 99 -30.39 6.29 16.08
C GLY A 99 -29.90 6.71 14.69
N CYS A 100 -30.62 7.64 14.05
CA CYS A 100 -30.25 8.29 12.80
C CYS A 100 -28.86 8.95 12.91
N LEU A 101 -28.66 9.85 13.88
CA LEU A 101 -27.37 10.52 14.09
C LEU A 101 -26.24 9.54 14.45
N CYS A 102 -26.51 8.59 15.34
CA CYS A 102 -25.56 7.56 15.76
C CYS A 102 -25.07 6.70 14.59
N SER A 103 -25.94 6.41 13.61
CA SER A 103 -25.57 5.66 12.41
C SER A 103 -24.41 6.32 11.64
N ALA A 104 -24.20 7.63 11.77
CA ALA A 104 -23.11 8.32 11.10
C ALA A 104 -21.70 7.92 11.58
N PHE A 105 -21.58 7.36 12.78
CA PHE A 105 -20.31 7.14 13.49
C PHE A 105 -19.91 5.67 13.61
N TYR A 106 -20.84 4.72 13.48
CA TYR A 106 -20.52 3.31 13.69
C TYR A 106 -19.88 2.62 12.49
N PHE A 107 -20.05 3.13 11.27
CA PHE A 107 -19.59 2.48 10.04
C PHE A 107 -18.20 2.91 9.58
N ASN A 108 -17.46 1.96 9.01
CA ASN A 108 -16.15 2.21 8.44
C ASN A 108 -16.25 2.88 7.05
N TYR A 109 -15.13 3.41 6.54
CA TYR A 109 -15.05 4.05 5.23
C TYR A 109 -15.48 3.12 4.08
N LYS A 110 -15.35 1.80 4.25
CA LYS A 110 -15.77 0.79 3.27
C LYS A 110 -17.28 0.52 3.26
N GLU A 111 -18.01 0.96 4.30
CA GLU A 111 -19.40 0.57 4.56
C GLU A 111 -20.36 1.75 4.40
N GLN A 112 -20.02 2.73 3.56
CA GLN A 112 -20.79 3.97 3.41
C GLN A 112 -22.24 3.74 2.98
N TYR A 113 -22.50 2.74 2.14
CA TYR A 113 -23.86 2.38 1.75
C TYR A 113 -24.71 1.96 2.95
N LEU A 114 -24.15 1.16 3.85
CA LEU A 114 -24.85 0.75 5.08
C LEU A 114 -25.10 1.93 6.01
N LYS A 115 -24.14 2.85 6.12
CA LYS A 115 -24.31 4.09 6.89
C LYS A 115 -25.53 4.89 6.42
N LEU A 116 -25.61 5.17 5.11
CA LEU A 116 -26.72 5.92 4.54
C LEU A 116 -28.04 5.15 4.67
N PHE A 117 -28.01 3.83 4.40
CA PHE A 117 -29.20 2.98 4.55
C PHE A 117 -29.80 3.07 5.95
N TRP A 118 -29.01 2.87 7.00
CA TRP A 118 -29.50 2.94 8.37
C TRP A 118 -29.99 4.34 8.73
N GLY A 119 -29.24 5.39 8.38
CA GLY A 119 -29.68 6.77 8.60
C GLY A 119 -31.04 7.07 7.97
N TRP A 120 -31.24 6.69 6.71
CA TRP A 120 -32.52 6.86 6.02
C TRP A 120 -33.63 6.01 6.62
N LEU A 121 -33.35 4.75 7.01
CA LEU A 121 -34.33 3.88 7.66
C LEU A 121 -34.86 4.51 8.96
N TYR A 122 -33.98 5.02 9.82
CA TYR A 122 -34.38 5.70 11.06
C TYR A 122 -35.21 6.96 10.79
N ALA A 123 -34.76 7.81 9.85
CA ALA A 123 -35.45 9.06 9.51
C ALA A 123 -36.85 8.82 8.93
N VAL A 124 -36.98 7.88 7.98
CA VAL A 124 -38.25 7.57 7.33
C VAL A 124 -39.21 6.93 8.32
N SER A 125 -38.76 5.97 9.14
CA SER A 125 -39.62 5.35 10.15
C SER A 125 -40.10 6.36 11.20
N PHE A 126 -39.24 7.31 11.61
CA PHE A 126 -39.67 8.40 12.47
C PHE A 126 -40.80 9.21 11.85
N CYS A 127 -40.63 9.69 10.61
CA CYS A 127 -41.66 10.47 9.92
C CYS A 127 -42.99 9.72 9.79
N VAL A 128 -42.95 8.44 9.40
CA VAL A 128 -44.16 7.62 9.22
C VAL A 128 -44.91 7.46 10.55
N ILE A 129 -44.20 7.15 11.63
CA ILE A 129 -44.79 6.96 12.95
C ILE A 129 -45.32 8.30 13.51
N ASP A 130 -44.57 9.39 13.37
CA ASP A 130 -44.99 10.68 13.91
C ASP A 130 -46.18 11.28 13.13
N ILE A 131 -46.26 11.05 11.81
CA ILE A 131 -47.45 11.40 11.00
C ILE A 131 -48.68 10.65 11.51
N HIS A 132 -48.55 9.36 11.82
CA HIS A 132 -49.67 8.57 12.34
C HIS A 132 -50.26 9.15 13.63
N PHE A 133 -49.41 9.48 14.61
CA PHE A 133 -49.88 10.11 15.85
C PHE A 133 -50.36 11.55 15.64
N SER A 134 -49.76 12.28 14.70
CA SER A 134 -50.14 13.65 14.35
C SER A 134 -51.56 13.77 13.77
N PHE A 135 -52.21 12.68 13.34
CA PHE A 135 -53.61 12.72 12.90
C PHE A 135 -54.60 12.85 14.06
N SER A 136 -54.20 12.47 15.27
CA SER A 136 -55.04 12.62 16.48
C SER A 136 -55.12 14.05 17.00
N LEU A 137 -54.23 14.94 16.54
CA LEU A 137 -54.14 16.33 16.96
C LEU A 137 -54.87 17.24 15.96
N ALA A 138 -55.47 18.33 16.46
CA ALA A 138 -56.16 19.32 15.64
C ALA A 138 -55.62 20.74 15.88
N GLY A 139 -55.80 21.64 14.91
CA GLY A 139 -55.43 23.05 15.03
C GLY A 139 -53.92 23.28 15.17
N TRP A 140 -53.54 24.15 16.10
CA TRP A 140 -52.15 24.62 16.27
C TRP A 140 -51.21 23.52 16.79
N GLU A 141 -51.70 22.57 17.59
CA GLU A 141 -50.89 21.47 18.14
C GLU A 141 -50.33 20.56 17.04
N ALA A 142 -51.17 20.22 16.06
CA ALA A 142 -50.76 19.44 14.89
C ALA A 142 -49.72 20.20 14.05
N ALA A 143 -49.87 21.52 13.91
CA ALA A 143 -48.93 22.34 13.16
C ALA A 143 -47.55 22.39 13.83
N ILE A 144 -47.49 22.62 15.15
CA ILE A 144 -46.23 22.66 15.90
C ILE A 144 -45.53 21.30 15.84
N ARG A 145 -46.26 20.21 16.07
CA ARG A 145 -45.67 18.86 16.03
C ARG A 145 -45.06 18.54 14.66
N ARG A 146 -45.82 18.75 13.58
CA ARG A 146 -45.34 18.50 12.22
C ARG A 146 -44.16 19.40 11.86
N GLY A 147 -44.17 20.66 12.29
CA GLY A 147 -43.05 21.58 12.11
C GLY A 147 -41.78 21.11 12.82
N ASN A 148 -41.90 20.64 14.05
CA ASN A 148 -40.78 20.07 14.82
C ASN A 148 -40.27 18.76 14.20
N ALA A 149 -41.17 17.85 13.81
CA ALA A 149 -40.80 16.59 13.17
C ALA A 149 -40.05 16.84 11.85
N LEU A 150 -40.54 17.76 11.02
CA LEU A 150 -39.88 18.15 9.78
C LEU A 150 -38.49 18.74 10.04
N SER A 151 -38.40 19.75 10.90
CA SER A 151 -37.14 20.44 11.19
C SER A 151 -36.09 19.50 11.76
N LEU A 152 -36.42 18.69 12.78
CA LEU A 152 -35.49 17.75 13.39
C LEU A 152 -35.02 16.67 12.41
N THR A 153 -35.93 16.16 11.57
CA THR A 153 -35.56 15.15 10.56
C THR A 153 -34.62 15.75 9.52
N LEU A 154 -34.95 16.93 8.99
CA LEU A 154 -34.11 17.62 8.01
C LEU A 154 -32.73 17.91 8.58
N THR A 155 -32.65 18.38 9.83
CA THR A 155 -31.37 18.61 10.51
C THR A 155 -30.58 17.30 10.66
N CYS A 156 -31.20 16.20 11.09
CA CYS A 156 -30.51 14.92 11.25
C CYS A 156 -29.97 14.39 9.92
N VAL A 157 -30.78 14.42 8.86
CA VAL A 157 -30.37 14.00 7.51
C VAL A 157 -29.26 14.90 6.97
N ALA A 158 -29.36 16.22 7.17
CA ALA A 158 -28.32 17.17 6.79
C ALA A 158 -26.99 16.87 7.52
N VAL A 159 -27.01 16.59 8.82
CA VAL A 159 -25.82 16.23 9.59
C VAL A 159 -25.19 14.93 9.10
N ILE A 160 -25.99 13.90 8.81
CA ILE A 160 -25.48 12.60 8.34
C ILE A 160 -24.84 12.74 6.95
N THR A 161 -25.49 13.46 6.05
CA THR A 161 -24.98 13.70 4.69
C THR A 161 -23.73 14.57 4.70
N ALA A 162 -23.69 15.63 5.51
CA ALA A 162 -22.50 16.46 5.71
C ALA A 162 -21.33 15.65 6.28
N THR A 163 -21.58 14.84 7.31
CA THR A 163 -20.55 13.97 7.91
C THR A 163 -20.06 12.91 6.93
N HIS A 164 -20.94 12.36 6.10
CA HIS A 164 -20.57 11.42 5.04
C HIS A 164 -19.62 12.09 4.02
N LYS A 165 -19.99 13.26 3.49
CA LYS A 165 -19.16 14.03 2.56
C LYS A 165 -17.80 14.38 3.19
N TYR A 166 -17.80 14.89 4.42
CA TYR A 166 -16.56 15.25 5.14
C TYR A 166 -15.61 14.05 5.31
N ASN A 167 -16.13 12.90 5.73
CA ASN A 167 -15.33 11.69 5.88
C ASN A 167 -14.78 11.18 4.54
N GLN A 168 -15.57 11.28 3.46
CA GLN A 168 -15.13 10.90 2.13
C GLN A 168 -14.00 11.80 1.62
N HIS A 169 -14.12 13.13 1.81
CA HIS A 169 -13.06 14.07 1.45
C HIS A 169 -11.76 13.79 2.21
N ARG A 170 -11.81 13.59 3.53
CA ARG A 170 -10.63 13.24 4.34
C ARG A 170 -9.99 11.94 3.90
N TRP A 171 -10.80 10.93 3.59
CA TRP A 171 -10.30 9.65 3.10
C TRP A 171 -9.57 9.79 1.76
N ASN A 172 -10.15 10.56 0.83
CA ASN A 172 -9.53 10.83 -0.46
C ASN A 172 -8.22 11.62 -0.32
N ALA A 173 -8.19 12.64 0.55
CA ALA A 173 -6.98 13.40 0.84
C ALA A 173 -5.87 12.51 1.43
N LEU A 174 -6.20 11.66 2.40
CA LEU A 174 -5.25 10.70 2.99
C LEU A 174 -4.75 9.69 1.94
N LYS A 175 -5.65 9.18 1.09
CA LYS A 175 -5.28 8.28 -0.02
C LYS A 175 -4.30 8.96 -0.98
N GLN A 176 -4.56 10.21 -1.35
CA GLN A 176 -3.65 10.98 -2.20
C GLN A 176 -2.29 11.21 -1.56
N GLN A 177 -2.25 11.57 -0.27
CA GLN A 177 -0.98 11.74 0.45
C GLN A 177 -0.19 10.43 0.53
N PHE A 178 -0.86 9.32 0.82
CA PHE A 178 -0.23 8.00 0.85
C PHE A 178 0.31 7.59 -0.51
N THR A 179 -0.48 7.77 -1.58
CA THR A 179 -0.04 7.51 -2.96
C THR A 179 1.17 8.36 -3.31
N ARG A 180 1.14 9.68 -3.05
CA ARG A 180 2.29 10.57 -3.31
C ARG A 180 3.54 10.15 -2.55
N ALA A 181 3.43 9.83 -1.26
CA ALA A 181 4.58 9.40 -0.46
C ALA A 181 5.18 8.08 -0.98
N ARG A 182 4.32 7.14 -1.38
CA ARG A 182 4.74 5.87 -1.98
C ARG A 182 5.40 6.09 -3.34
N ASP A 183 4.82 6.91 -4.19
CA ASP A 183 5.34 7.15 -5.54
C ASP A 183 6.69 7.89 -5.47
N LEU A 184 6.87 8.84 -4.54
CA LEU A 184 8.17 9.46 -4.26
C LEU A 184 9.22 8.44 -3.78
N LEU A 185 8.83 7.51 -2.92
CA LEU A 185 9.73 6.46 -2.46
C LEU A 185 10.16 5.55 -3.61
N TYR A 186 9.22 5.19 -4.48
CA TYR A 186 9.45 4.38 -5.67
C TYR A 186 10.33 5.10 -6.70
N GLN A 187 10.19 6.42 -6.84
CA GLN A 187 11.09 7.24 -7.64
C GLN A 187 12.49 7.28 -7.05
N SER A 188 12.63 7.43 -5.72
CA SER A 188 13.95 7.48 -5.08
C SER A 188 14.69 6.14 -5.07
N THR A 189 13.97 5.02 -5.05
CA THR A 189 14.56 3.68 -5.05
C THR A 189 13.59 2.67 -5.68
N PRO A 190 13.63 2.48 -7.02
CA PRO A 190 12.71 1.61 -7.74
C PRO A 190 12.64 0.17 -7.20
N ALA A 191 13.76 -0.37 -6.73
CA ALA A 191 13.84 -1.71 -6.16
C ALA A 191 12.94 -1.92 -4.92
N VAL A 192 12.52 -0.85 -4.23
CA VAL A 192 11.59 -0.93 -3.10
C VAL A 192 10.26 -1.56 -3.50
N GLN A 193 9.80 -1.33 -4.73
CA GLN A 193 8.52 -1.83 -5.24
C GLN A 193 8.38 -3.36 -5.12
N LEU A 194 9.50 -4.07 -5.14
CA LEU A 194 9.55 -5.54 -5.10
C LEU A 194 9.23 -6.11 -3.71
N ILE A 195 9.29 -5.30 -2.65
CA ILE A 195 9.15 -5.73 -1.25
C ILE A 195 8.03 -4.96 -0.53
N PHE A 196 7.59 -3.83 -1.09
CA PHE A 196 6.65 -2.90 -0.46
C PHE A 196 5.20 -3.42 -0.35
N ASP A 197 4.86 -4.53 -0.99
CA ASP A 197 3.55 -5.18 -0.83
C ASP A 197 3.34 -5.78 0.58
N SER A 198 4.42 -5.95 1.35
CA SER A 198 4.33 -6.33 2.75
C SER A 198 3.95 -5.13 3.62
N SER A 199 2.93 -5.28 4.47
CA SER A 199 2.41 -4.22 5.35
C SER A 199 3.43 -3.68 6.36
N GLU A 200 4.62 -4.28 6.42
CA GLU A 200 5.78 -3.82 7.15
C GLU A 200 7.01 -3.95 6.26
N VAL A 201 7.67 -2.83 5.95
CA VAL A 201 8.95 -2.80 5.22
C VAL A 201 10.05 -3.30 6.16
N LYS A 202 10.03 -4.60 6.45
CA LYS A 202 11.05 -5.28 7.25
C LYS A 202 12.16 -5.79 6.35
N ARG A 203 13.35 -5.94 6.93
CA ARG A 203 14.43 -6.70 6.31
C ARG A 203 13.97 -8.15 6.10
N GLN A 204 14.09 -8.62 4.87
CA GLN A 204 13.70 -9.96 4.45
C GLN A 204 14.88 -10.67 3.79
N HIS A 205 14.91 -11.99 3.91
CA HIS A 205 15.90 -12.83 3.26
C HIS A 205 15.32 -13.41 1.98
N PHE A 206 16.04 -13.24 0.87
CA PHE A 206 15.66 -13.73 -0.45
C PHE A 206 16.67 -14.78 -0.90
N GLN A 207 16.17 -15.93 -1.37
CA GLN A 207 17.02 -17.03 -1.83
C GLN A 207 17.72 -16.73 -3.15
N PHE A 208 17.18 -15.79 -3.92
CA PHE A 208 17.66 -15.45 -5.25
C PHE A 208 17.58 -13.94 -5.49
N CYS A 209 18.66 -13.38 -6.01
CA CYS A 209 18.75 -12.04 -6.57
C CYS A 209 19.97 -11.97 -7.48
N CYS A 210 19.85 -11.30 -8.62
CA CYS A 210 20.98 -10.86 -9.43
C CYS A 210 21.36 -9.44 -9.02
N VAL A 211 22.65 -9.20 -8.80
CA VAL A 211 23.21 -7.89 -8.44
C VAL A 211 24.21 -7.50 -9.50
N LEU A 212 24.09 -6.28 -10.02
CA LEU A 212 25.01 -5.67 -10.98
C LEU A 212 25.65 -4.44 -10.37
N PHE A 213 26.97 -4.34 -10.53
CA PHE A 213 27.75 -3.13 -10.31
C PHE A 213 28.39 -2.72 -11.63
N ALA A 214 28.33 -1.43 -11.95
CA ALA A 214 29.00 -0.84 -13.10
C ALA A 214 29.74 0.44 -12.68
N ASP A 215 31.04 0.53 -12.98
CA ASP A 215 31.92 1.60 -12.48
C ASP A 215 32.74 2.24 -13.61
N VAL A 216 32.91 3.56 -13.54
CA VAL A 216 33.66 4.34 -14.54
C VAL A 216 35.13 4.43 -14.19
N LYS A 217 35.95 3.60 -14.85
CA LYS A 217 37.40 3.73 -14.74
C LYS A 217 37.90 5.02 -15.39
N GLY A 218 38.63 5.81 -14.62
CA GLY A 218 39.20 7.10 -15.05
C GLY A 218 38.41 8.31 -14.54
N TYR A 219 37.39 8.14 -13.69
CA TYR A 219 36.58 9.22 -13.16
C TYR A 219 37.39 10.35 -12.52
N GLN A 220 38.38 10.05 -11.67
CA GLN A 220 39.22 11.08 -11.03
C GLN A 220 39.93 11.98 -12.06
N GLN A 221 40.45 11.38 -13.14
CA GLN A 221 41.12 12.12 -14.21
C GLN A 221 40.15 12.98 -15.01
N LEU A 222 38.88 12.55 -15.14
CA LEU A 222 37.83 13.38 -15.73
C LEU A 222 37.52 14.58 -14.84
N VAL A 223 37.37 14.37 -13.54
CA VAL A 223 37.08 15.45 -12.57
C VAL A 223 38.20 16.47 -12.56
N GLU A 224 39.46 16.04 -12.53
CA GLU A 224 40.63 16.93 -12.60
C GLU A 224 40.65 17.77 -13.89
N ARG A 225 40.21 17.21 -15.02
CA ARG A 225 40.28 17.86 -16.33
C ARG A 225 39.08 18.75 -16.66
N TYR A 226 37.88 18.32 -16.31
CA TYR A 226 36.63 18.95 -16.73
C TYR A 226 35.86 19.61 -15.59
N GLY A 227 36.28 19.41 -14.34
CA GLY A 227 35.61 19.91 -13.14
C GLY A 227 34.50 18.98 -12.66
N GLU A 228 34.33 18.92 -11.35
CA GLU A 228 33.43 17.98 -10.66
C GLU A 228 31.97 18.12 -11.11
N THR A 229 31.42 19.33 -11.10
CA THR A 229 30.02 19.59 -11.46
C THR A 229 29.71 19.18 -12.90
N ALA A 230 30.59 19.49 -13.85
CA ALA A 230 30.36 19.15 -15.26
C ALA A 230 30.40 17.64 -15.51
N VAL A 231 31.27 16.91 -14.81
CA VAL A 231 31.32 15.44 -14.92
C VAL A 231 30.09 14.81 -14.29
N ILE A 232 29.65 15.31 -13.12
CA ILE A 232 28.42 14.84 -12.44
C ILE A 232 27.20 15.05 -13.34
N ASP A 233 26.97 16.27 -13.85
CA ASP A 233 25.80 16.57 -14.70
C ASP A 233 25.71 15.65 -15.93
N LYS A 234 26.86 15.32 -16.51
CA LYS A 234 26.97 14.43 -17.67
C LYS A 234 26.72 12.97 -17.31
N LEU A 235 27.26 12.50 -16.18
CA LEU A 235 26.99 11.15 -15.69
C LEU A 235 25.55 10.98 -15.24
N ASP A 236 24.94 11.99 -14.62
CA ASP A 236 23.52 11.98 -14.24
C ASP A 236 22.63 11.81 -15.47
N GLY A 237 22.92 12.53 -16.57
CA GLY A 237 22.23 12.33 -17.85
C GLY A 237 22.40 10.91 -18.41
N PHE A 238 23.59 10.31 -18.26
CA PHE A 238 23.85 8.93 -18.67
C PHE A 238 23.09 7.93 -17.79
N TYR A 239 23.11 8.09 -16.45
CA TYR A 239 22.39 7.22 -15.53
C TYR A 239 20.87 7.32 -15.71
N ASN A 240 20.33 8.51 -16.00
CA ASN A 240 18.92 8.66 -16.34
C ASN A 240 18.56 7.84 -17.60
N THR A 241 19.45 7.83 -18.60
CA THR A 241 19.29 6.96 -19.78
C THR A 241 19.32 5.48 -19.39
N LEU A 242 20.22 5.08 -18.50
CA LEU A 242 20.30 3.71 -18.00
C LEU A 242 19.03 3.29 -17.22
N ASP A 243 18.43 4.19 -16.44
CA ASP A 243 17.20 3.90 -15.70
C ASP A 243 16.04 3.55 -16.65
N HIS A 244 15.93 4.23 -17.79
CA HIS A 244 14.98 3.87 -18.85
C HIS A 244 15.28 2.49 -19.45
N VAL A 245 16.54 2.19 -19.72
CA VAL A 245 16.95 0.88 -20.25
C VAL A 245 16.70 -0.24 -19.23
N ALA A 246 16.96 0.01 -17.95
CA ALA A 246 16.76 -0.94 -16.86
C ALA A 246 15.31 -1.41 -16.81
N ALA A 247 14.36 -0.48 -16.96
CA ALA A 247 12.93 -0.79 -17.02
C ALA A 247 12.59 -1.76 -18.17
N THR A 248 13.17 -1.57 -19.37
CA THR A 248 12.96 -2.48 -20.52
C THR A 248 13.52 -3.89 -20.28
N CYS A 249 14.54 -4.00 -19.44
CA CYS A 249 15.15 -5.28 -19.07
C CYS A 249 14.53 -5.90 -17.81
N SER A 250 13.49 -5.31 -17.21
CA SER A 250 12.98 -5.72 -15.88
C SER A 250 14.07 -5.75 -14.81
N VAL A 251 14.98 -4.78 -14.87
CA VAL A 251 16.05 -4.53 -13.90
C VAL A 251 15.67 -3.29 -13.09
N TYR A 252 15.94 -3.34 -11.79
CA TYR A 252 15.58 -2.27 -10.86
C TYR A 252 16.85 -1.57 -10.38
N PRO A 253 17.03 -0.29 -10.75
CA PRO A 253 18.08 0.55 -10.19
C PRO A 253 17.95 0.61 -8.66
N LEU A 254 19.07 0.57 -7.96
CA LEU A 254 19.11 0.65 -6.50
C LEU A 254 19.65 2.02 -6.05
N LYS A 255 20.86 2.37 -6.47
CA LYS A 255 21.55 3.60 -6.10
C LYS A 255 22.77 3.84 -7.00
N THR A 256 23.24 5.07 -7.00
CA THR A 256 24.58 5.43 -7.45
C THR A 256 25.47 5.72 -6.23
N ASN A 257 26.74 5.34 -6.31
CA ASN A 257 27.76 5.67 -5.30
C ASN A 257 28.92 6.39 -5.99
N GLY A 258 28.78 7.69 -6.25
CA GLY A 258 29.74 8.42 -7.08
C GLY A 258 29.61 8.00 -8.55
N ASP A 259 30.67 7.42 -9.09
CA ASP A 259 30.78 6.91 -10.47
C ASP A 259 30.33 5.45 -10.66
N GLU A 260 29.90 4.81 -9.57
CA GLU A 260 29.37 3.45 -9.55
C GLU A 260 27.82 3.45 -9.64
N TYR A 261 27.28 2.61 -10.53
CA TYR A 261 25.86 2.34 -10.69
C TYR A 261 25.52 0.93 -10.20
N MET A 262 24.53 0.83 -9.31
CA MET A 262 24.11 -0.45 -8.73
C MET A 262 22.66 -0.77 -9.07
N ALA A 263 22.41 -1.98 -9.57
CA ALA A 263 21.07 -2.45 -9.92
C ALA A 263 20.84 -3.92 -9.54
N VAL A 264 19.57 -4.30 -9.40
CA VAL A 264 19.15 -5.65 -9.01
C VAL A 264 18.07 -6.21 -9.91
N CYS A 265 18.00 -7.54 -10.03
CA CYS A 265 16.93 -8.24 -10.76
C CYS A 265 16.49 -9.52 -10.03
N GLY A 266 15.20 -9.85 -10.12
CA GLY A 266 14.64 -11.11 -9.62
C GLY A 266 14.49 -11.22 -8.10
N ILE A 267 14.65 -10.13 -7.35
CA ILE A 267 14.43 -10.15 -5.90
C ILE A 267 12.94 -10.34 -5.60
N GLY A 268 12.62 -11.30 -4.72
CA GLY A 268 11.24 -11.63 -4.36
C GLY A 268 10.48 -12.48 -5.39
N ASP A 269 11.04 -12.75 -6.57
CA ASP A 269 10.43 -13.63 -7.56
C ASP A 269 10.85 -15.11 -7.34
N SER A 270 10.14 -16.03 -8.00
CA SER A 270 10.39 -17.47 -7.89
C SER A 270 11.74 -17.86 -8.47
N ALA A 271 12.50 -18.71 -7.76
CA ALA A 271 13.77 -19.25 -8.21
C ALA A 271 13.67 -19.99 -9.56
N HIS A 272 12.49 -20.46 -9.97
CA HIS A 272 12.27 -21.07 -11.28
C HIS A 272 12.50 -20.10 -12.46
N LYS A 273 12.42 -18.79 -12.22
CA LYS A 273 12.70 -17.76 -13.22
C LYS A 273 14.14 -17.28 -13.21
N ALA A 274 15.03 -17.94 -12.46
CA ALA A 274 16.43 -17.55 -12.33
C ALA A 274 17.12 -17.29 -13.68
N GLY A 275 16.91 -18.18 -14.66
CA GLY A 275 17.49 -18.01 -15.99
C GLY A 275 16.99 -16.79 -16.75
N VAL A 276 15.73 -16.40 -16.56
CA VAL A 276 15.16 -15.16 -17.14
C VAL A 276 15.80 -13.93 -16.49
N HIS A 277 15.84 -13.87 -15.16
CA HIS A 277 16.42 -12.73 -14.45
C HIS A 277 17.92 -12.56 -14.72
N VAL A 278 18.67 -13.66 -14.83
CA VAL A 278 20.08 -13.62 -15.23
C VAL A 278 20.21 -13.16 -16.68
N SER A 279 19.40 -13.66 -17.61
CA SER A 279 19.46 -13.21 -19.01
C SER A 279 19.16 -11.71 -19.13
N ASN A 280 18.16 -11.23 -18.38
CA ASN A 280 17.77 -9.84 -18.32
C ASN A 280 18.88 -8.93 -17.80
N ILE A 281 19.51 -9.27 -16.66
CA ILE A 281 20.56 -8.43 -16.08
C ILE A 281 21.87 -8.46 -16.89
N VAL A 282 22.15 -9.57 -17.59
CA VAL A 282 23.28 -9.65 -18.52
C VAL A 282 23.02 -8.82 -19.77
N ALA A 283 21.80 -8.89 -20.34
CA ALA A 283 21.41 -8.04 -21.46
C ALA A 283 21.46 -6.55 -21.08
N PHE A 284 21.07 -6.20 -19.85
CA PHE A 284 21.22 -4.86 -19.31
C PHE A 284 22.70 -4.44 -19.22
N GLY A 285 23.57 -5.30 -18.67
CA GLY A 285 25.01 -5.02 -18.62
C GLY A 285 25.67 -4.85 -20.00
N GLU A 286 25.27 -5.63 -21.00
CA GLU A 286 25.72 -5.45 -22.39
C GLU A 286 25.29 -4.07 -22.93
N GLN A 287 24.06 -3.63 -22.63
CA GLN A 287 23.56 -2.31 -23.02
C GLN A 287 24.28 -1.17 -22.30
N ILE A 288 24.62 -1.31 -21.02
CA ILE A 288 25.48 -0.36 -20.29
C ILE A 288 26.81 -0.22 -21.02
N SER A 289 27.47 -1.33 -21.36
CA SER A 289 28.78 -1.30 -22.01
C SER A 289 28.72 -0.63 -23.39
N HIS A 290 27.69 -0.91 -24.19
CA HIS A 290 27.51 -0.28 -25.50
C HIS A 290 27.16 1.21 -25.39
N GLY A 291 26.22 1.56 -24.51
CA GLY A 291 25.79 2.95 -24.29
C GLY A 291 26.94 3.81 -23.75
N PHE A 292 27.72 3.28 -22.81
CA PHE A 292 28.85 4.01 -22.24
C PHE A 292 29.97 4.25 -23.27
N ALA A 293 30.26 3.28 -24.13
CA ALA A 293 31.26 3.45 -25.19
C ALA A 293 30.86 4.55 -26.20
N GLN A 294 29.56 4.66 -26.51
CA GLN A 294 29.03 5.72 -27.36
C GLN A 294 29.07 7.08 -26.65
N PHE A 295 28.64 7.10 -25.39
CA PHE A 295 28.65 8.29 -24.56
C PHE A 295 30.06 8.86 -24.37
N SER A 296 31.04 8.02 -24.00
CA SER A 296 32.43 8.44 -23.81
C SER A 296 33.05 8.95 -25.10
N CYS A 297 32.77 8.30 -26.24
CA CYS A 297 33.19 8.76 -27.56
C CYS A 297 32.60 10.14 -27.90
N ALA A 298 31.28 10.33 -27.70
CA ALA A 298 30.61 11.60 -27.97
C ALA A 298 31.12 12.75 -27.09
N GLN A 299 31.51 12.47 -25.84
CA GLN A 299 32.09 13.47 -24.94
C GLN A 299 33.61 13.62 -25.07
N ASN A 300 34.29 12.82 -25.91
CA ASN A 300 35.76 12.69 -25.96
C ASN A 300 36.39 12.39 -24.59
N TRP A 301 35.73 11.57 -23.78
CA TRP A 301 36.19 11.20 -22.45
C TRP A 301 37.10 9.96 -22.53
N PRO A 302 38.34 10.02 -22.01
CA PRO A 302 39.26 8.88 -21.98
C PRO A 302 38.93 7.91 -20.84
N CYS A 303 37.66 7.52 -20.71
CA CYS A 303 37.17 6.65 -19.65
C CYS A 303 36.54 5.38 -20.21
N GLN A 304 36.47 4.37 -19.36
CA GLN A 304 35.98 3.03 -19.70
C GLN A 304 35.08 2.52 -18.58
N ILE A 305 34.23 1.53 -18.86
CA ILE A 305 33.32 0.97 -17.87
C ILE A 305 33.71 -0.47 -17.53
N ARG A 306 33.55 -0.84 -16.27
CA ARG A 306 33.70 -2.21 -15.77
C ARG A 306 32.35 -2.67 -15.23
N ILE A 307 32.00 -3.93 -15.46
CA ILE A 307 30.71 -4.48 -15.03
C ILE A 307 30.91 -5.82 -14.35
N GLY A 308 30.41 -5.94 -13.11
CA GLY A 308 30.41 -7.16 -12.32
C GLY A 308 28.99 -7.59 -11.98
N ILE A 309 28.67 -8.85 -12.26
CA ILE A 309 27.35 -9.44 -11.96
C ILE A 309 27.52 -10.70 -11.12
N ALA A 310 26.78 -10.78 -10.02
CA ALA A 310 26.66 -12.00 -9.25
C ALA A 310 25.21 -12.32 -8.92
N THR A 311 24.93 -13.61 -8.82
CA THR A 311 23.61 -14.14 -8.48
C THR A 311 23.71 -15.05 -7.26
N GLY A 312 22.73 -14.96 -6.37
CA GLY A 312 22.66 -15.76 -5.15
C GLY A 312 21.72 -15.16 -4.11
N PRO A 313 21.73 -15.68 -2.87
CA PRO A 313 20.87 -15.17 -1.81
C PRO A 313 21.31 -13.78 -1.32
N VAL A 314 20.35 -12.97 -0.91
CA VAL A 314 20.55 -11.62 -0.37
C VAL A 314 19.59 -11.34 0.78
N SER A 315 19.94 -10.38 1.63
CA SER A 315 18.99 -9.75 2.55
C SER A 315 18.67 -8.36 2.03
N ALA A 316 17.40 -7.96 2.01
CA ALA A 316 17.01 -6.64 1.53
C ALA A 316 15.91 -6.02 2.39
N GLY A 317 15.86 -4.70 2.42
CA GLY A 317 14.84 -3.95 3.16
C GLY A 317 15.34 -2.60 3.64
N MET A 318 14.52 -1.92 4.43
CA MET A 318 14.93 -0.66 5.06
C MET A 318 15.65 -0.91 6.41
N PRO A 319 16.81 -0.29 6.65
CA PRO A 319 17.44 -0.25 7.96
C PRO A 319 16.52 0.45 8.97
N ASN A 320 16.44 -0.08 10.19
CA ASN A 320 15.66 0.54 11.26
C ASN A 320 16.44 1.71 11.91
N ARG A 321 16.64 2.80 11.17
CA ARG A 321 17.33 4.02 11.62
C ARG A 321 16.79 5.26 10.90
N GLN A 322 17.02 6.43 11.46
CA GLN A 322 16.48 7.71 10.97
C GLN A 322 16.83 8.02 9.50
N HIS A 323 18.03 7.66 9.06
CA HIS A 323 18.51 7.83 7.68
C HIS A 323 18.68 6.46 6.97
N GLY A 324 17.71 5.56 7.16
CA GLY A 324 17.68 4.26 6.50
C GLY A 324 17.05 4.35 5.11
N THR A 325 17.85 4.21 4.06
CA THR A 325 17.36 3.96 2.70
C THR A 325 17.29 2.47 2.44
N PHE A 326 16.42 2.05 1.52
CA PHE A 326 16.35 0.66 1.10
C PHE A 326 17.69 0.22 0.48
N ASP A 327 18.14 -0.97 0.85
CA ASP A 327 19.42 -1.50 0.37
C ASP A 327 19.40 -3.03 0.35
N VAL A 328 20.41 -3.61 -0.29
CA VAL A 328 20.63 -5.06 -0.36
C VAL A 328 21.99 -5.41 0.23
N TRP A 329 22.04 -6.51 0.99
CA TRP A 329 23.24 -6.97 1.68
C TRP A 329 23.45 -8.47 1.48
N GLY A 330 24.71 -8.89 1.54
CA GLY A 330 25.07 -10.30 1.58
C GLY A 330 26.31 -10.62 0.78
N LYS A 331 26.71 -11.91 0.82
CA LYS A 331 27.88 -12.40 0.09
C LYS A 331 27.77 -12.14 -1.41
N THR A 332 26.57 -12.30 -1.99
CA THR A 332 26.28 -12.06 -3.41
C THR A 332 26.61 -10.62 -3.81
N VAL A 333 26.22 -9.63 -3.00
CA VAL A 333 26.50 -8.21 -3.24
C VAL A 333 28.01 -7.96 -3.23
N ASN A 334 28.71 -8.49 -2.22
CA ASN A 334 30.17 -8.36 -2.12
C ASN A 334 30.88 -9.05 -3.29
N THR A 335 30.39 -10.20 -3.76
CA THR A 335 30.94 -10.89 -4.93
C THR A 335 30.75 -10.06 -6.19
N ALA A 336 29.57 -9.47 -6.42
CA ALA A 336 29.35 -8.61 -7.59
C ALA A 336 30.30 -7.40 -7.60
N ALA A 337 30.47 -6.73 -6.46
CA ALA A 337 31.43 -5.62 -6.32
C ALA A 337 32.88 -6.06 -6.55
N MET A 338 33.29 -7.22 -6.03
CA MET A 338 34.65 -7.73 -6.28
C MET A 338 34.89 -8.12 -7.75
N LEU A 339 33.86 -8.61 -8.44
CA LEU A 339 33.94 -8.94 -9.87
C LEU A 339 34.08 -7.68 -10.72
N GLU A 340 33.35 -6.62 -10.40
CA GLU A 340 33.48 -5.31 -11.06
C GLU A 340 34.91 -4.78 -10.85
N GLN A 341 35.36 -4.67 -9.59
CA GLN A 341 36.65 -4.05 -9.26
C GLN A 341 37.83 -4.74 -9.93
N GLY A 342 37.77 -6.05 -10.06
CA GLY A 342 38.80 -6.86 -10.70
C GLY A 342 38.56 -7.16 -12.19
N ALA A 343 37.49 -6.64 -12.80
CA ALA A 343 37.24 -6.78 -14.22
C ALA A 343 38.26 -5.98 -15.05
N GLU A 344 38.60 -6.52 -16.21
CA GLU A 344 39.29 -5.74 -17.24
C GLU A 344 38.34 -4.65 -17.77
N VAL A 345 38.91 -3.57 -18.28
CA VAL A 345 38.14 -2.46 -18.84
C VAL A 345 37.28 -2.88 -20.03
N ASN A 346 36.08 -2.33 -20.15
CA ASN A 346 35.10 -2.66 -21.19
C ASN A 346 34.74 -4.15 -21.23
N THR A 347 34.78 -4.81 -20.06
CA THR A 347 34.35 -6.21 -19.93
C THR A 347 33.19 -6.33 -18.95
N LEU A 348 32.39 -7.37 -19.20
CA LEU A 348 31.32 -7.80 -18.31
C LEU A 348 31.72 -9.16 -17.71
N VAL A 349 31.67 -9.25 -16.39
CA VAL A 349 32.11 -10.42 -15.65
C VAL A 349 30.98 -11.01 -14.81
N LEU A 350 30.83 -12.33 -14.87
CA LEU A 350 29.85 -13.12 -14.14
C LEU A 350 30.48 -14.04 -13.09
N CYS A 351 29.79 -14.23 -11.98
CA CYS A 351 30.08 -15.34 -11.08
C CYS A 351 29.64 -16.69 -11.71
N PRO A 352 30.15 -17.84 -11.22
CA PRO A 352 29.78 -19.15 -11.75
C PRO A 352 28.28 -19.46 -11.67
N SER A 353 27.60 -19.02 -10.62
CA SER A 353 26.15 -19.22 -10.48
C SER A 353 25.37 -18.46 -11.56
N SER A 354 25.73 -17.20 -11.83
CA SER A 354 25.12 -16.43 -12.93
C SER A 354 25.36 -17.12 -14.28
N TYR A 355 26.59 -17.58 -14.55
CA TYR A 355 26.91 -18.29 -15.79
C TYR A 355 26.07 -19.57 -15.97
N GLN A 356 25.87 -20.36 -14.92
CA GLN A 356 25.09 -21.61 -14.97
C GLN A 356 23.61 -21.37 -15.31
N HIS A 357 23.05 -20.23 -14.92
CA HIS A 357 21.67 -19.87 -15.21
C HIS A 357 21.45 -19.29 -16.61
N LEU A 358 22.52 -18.94 -17.34
CA LEU A 358 22.39 -18.49 -18.72
C LEU A 358 22.00 -19.63 -19.66
N PRO A 359 21.22 -19.36 -20.72
CA PRO A 359 21.00 -20.31 -21.80
C PRO A 359 22.31 -20.79 -22.45
N ALA A 360 22.37 -22.06 -22.86
CA ALA A 360 23.59 -22.68 -23.41
C ALA A 360 24.21 -21.91 -24.58
N HIS A 361 23.38 -21.31 -25.46
CA HIS A 361 23.87 -20.53 -26.60
C HIS A 361 24.55 -19.20 -26.17
N ARG A 362 24.16 -18.63 -25.02
CA ARG A 362 24.79 -17.41 -24.46
C ARG A 362 26.08 -17.74 -23.71
N GLN A 363 26.15 -18.90 -23.05
CA GLN A 363 27.32 -19.34 -22.31
C GLN A 363 28.59 -19.39 -23.16
N GLN A 364 28.48 -19.78 -24.43
CA GLN A 364 29.60 -19.90 -25.38
C GLN A 364 30.36 -18.58 -25.62
N ALA A 365 29.72 -17.43 -25.38
CA ALA A 365 30.34 -16.13 -25.56
C ALA A 365 31.27 -15.72 -24.40
N PHE A 366 31.24 -16.44 -23.27
CA PHE A 366 32.04 -16.11 -22.10
C PHE A 366 33.29 -17.00 -21.97
N ARG A 367 34.44 -16.37 -21.72
CA ARG A 367 35.69 -17.05 -21.37
C ARG A 367 35.82 -17.18 -19.85
N ARG A 368 36.30 -18.33 -19.37
CA ARG A 368 36.63 -18.48 -17.95
C ARG A 368 37.88 -17.67 -17.61
N VAL A 369 37.83 -16.91 -16.52
CA VAL A 369 38.93 -16.08 -16.01
C VAL A 369 39.05 -16.25 -14.49
N ASN A 370 40.22 -15.91 -13.95
CA ASN A 370 40.42 -15.81 -12.51
C ASN A 370 40.69 -14.35 -12.15
N ILE A 371 39.87 -13.79 -11.27
CA ILE A 371 40.00 -12.41 -10.80
C ILE A 371 40.66 -12.42 -9.42
N THR A 372 41.74 -11.65 -9.28
CA THR A 372 42.38 -11.46 -7.97
C THR A 372 41.59 -10.41 -7.19
N ALA A 373 40.92 -10.80 -6.11
CA ALA A 373 40.16 -9.92 -5.25
C ALA A 373 40.74 -9.87 -3.83
N LYS A 374 40.24 -8.94 -3.00
CA LYS A 374 40.69 -8.76 -1.60
C LYS A 374 40.58 -10.03 -0.73
N VAL A 375 39.69 -10.95 -1.09
CA VAL A 375 39.40 -12.19 -0.34
C VAL A 375 40.02 -13.43 -1.04
N GLY A 376 40.90 -13.22 -2.00
CA GLY A 376 41.56 -14.27 -2.80
C GLY A 376 41.08 -14.32 -4.25
N ASN A 377 41.39 -15.41 -4.94
CA ASN A 377 41.07 -15.57 -6.35
C ASN A 377 39.62 -16.03 -6.55
N LEU A 378 38.88 -15.31 -7.38
CA LEU A 378 37.51 -15.60 -7.77
C LEU A 378 37.50 -16.22 -9.17
N SER A 379 36.97 -17.44 -9.31
CA SER A 379 36.65 -17.99 -10.63
C SER A 379 35.46 -17.23 -11.20
N ALA A 380 35.61 -16.73 -12.42
CA ALA A 380 34.61 -15.91 -13.07
C ALA A 380 34.52 -16.21 -14.58
N TYR A 381 33.51 -15.63 -15.23
CA TYR A 381 33.28 -15.76 -16.66
C TYR A 381 33.18 -14.36 -17.27
N CYS A 382 34.05 -14.05 -18.22
CA CYS A 382 34.19 -12.73 -18.82
C CYS A 382 33.76 -12.74 -20.27
N ILE A 383 33.08 -11.68 -20.69
CA ILE A 383 32.86 -11.34 -22.10
C ILE A 383 33.41 -9.94 -22.37
N ILE A 384 34.02 -9.77 -23.54
CA ILE A 384 34.36 -8.46 -24.08
C ILE A 384 33.16 -8.03 -24.92
N VAL A 385 32.51 -6.94 -24.53
CA VAL A 385 31.36 -6.43 -25.26
C VAL A 385 31.86 -5.60 -26.44
N SER A 386 32.08 -6.25 -27.58
CA SER A 386 32.64 -5.63 -28.79
C SER A 386 31.64 -4.66 -29.46
N GLY A 387 32.05 -3.41 -29.65
CA GLY A 387 31.24 -2.38 -30.30
C GLY A 387 31.15 -2.49 -31.82
N MET A 388 29.95 -2.24 -32.34
CA MET A 388 29.51 -2.08 -33.74
C MET A 388 29.10 -3.34 -34.54
N SER A 389 27.88 -3.82 -34.31
CA SER A 389 27.05 -4.37 -35.40
C SER A 389 25.55 -4.29 -35.10
N LYS A 390 24.84 -3.52 -35.93
CA LYS A 390 23.42 -3.60 -36.29
C LYS A 390 22.37 -3.56 -35.17
N ASN A 391 22.07 -2.37 -34.64
CA ASN A 391 20.68 -2.04 -34.27
C ASN A 391 20.42 -0.53 -34.44
N LYS A 392 19.80 -0.17 -35.57
CA LYS A 392 19.50 1.22 -35.97
C LYS A 392 18.39 1.90 -35.13
N SER A 393 17.65 1.15 -34.31
CA SER A 393 16.52 1.69 -33.55
C SER A 393 16.94 2.54 -32.33
N ILE A 394 18.14 2.33 -31.78
CA ILE A 394 18.62 3.04 -30.57
C ILE A 394 19.32 4.36 -30.92
N ILE A 395 19.80 4.50 -32.17
CA ILE A 395 20.50 5.70 -32.66
C ILE A 395 19.63 6.96 -32.53
N ASN A 396 18.31 6.84 -32.58
CA ASN A 396 17.39 7.98 -32.48
C ASN A 396 17.04 8.40 -31.04
N ALA A 397 17.26 7.53 -30.03
CA ALA A 397 16.91 7.83 -28.64
C ALA A 397 18.05 8.54 -27.89
N LEU A 398 19.31 8.30 -28.29
CA LEU A 398 20.49 8.90 -27.65
C LEU A 398 20.89 10.26 -28.24
N SER A 399 20.27 10.67 -29.36
CA SER A 399 20.60 11.91 -30.08
C SER A 399 19.62 13.06 -29.83
N ASN A 400 18.60 12.88 -28.99
CA ASN A 400 17.56 13.90 -28.79
C ASN A 400 17.28 14.11 -27.28
N PRO A 401 17.83 15.16 -26.65
CA PRO A 401 17.64 15.42 -25.22
C PRO A 401 16.28 16.05 -24.85
N ASP A 402 15.36 16.24 -25.81
CA ASP A 402 14.07 16.93 -25.60
C ASP A 402 12.84 16.04 -25.86
N VAL A 403 12.72 14.89 -25.16
CA VAL A 403 11.44 14.16 -24.98
C VAL A 403 11.27 13.71 -23.53
#